data_AF-A0A6B3ECT9-F1
#
_entry.id   AF-A0A6B3ECT9-F1
#
_cell.length_a   1.000
_cell.length_b   1.000
_cell.length_c   1.000
_cell.angle_alpha   90.00
_cell.angle_beta   90.00
_cell.angle_gamma   90.00
#
_symmetry.space_group_name_H-M   'P 1'
#
loop_
_entity.id
_entity.type
_entity.pdbx_description
1 polymer ?
#
loop_
_entity_poly.entity_id
_entity_poly.type
_entity_poly.pdbx_seq_one_letter_code
_entity_poly.pdbx_strand_id
1 'polypeptide(L)'
;MSVDKQVGIVLVSHSGPVAEAVAALARGLAAGGATAPVAAAGGTPAGGLGTSAELIAEAARSVDAGAGVAVLVDLGSAVLTVKAMLAEGDELPDGARLVDA
;
A
#
# COMPACT_ATOMS: atom_id res chain seq x y z
N MET A 1 -13.47 1.35 25.12
CA MET A 1 -13.17 0.44 23.99
C MET A 1 -12.20 1.19 23.10
N SER A 2 -10.89 0.94 23.19
CA SER A 2 -10.03 1.35 22.08
C SER A 2 -10.49 0.50 20.91
N VAL A 3 -10.88 1.11 19.80
CA VAL A 3 -10.96 0.34 18.55
C VAL A 3 -9.54 -0.19 18.36
N ASP A 4 -9.36 -1.51 18.34
CA ASP A 4 -8.03 -2.09 18.11
C ASP A 4 -7.55 -1.55 16.77
N LYS A 5 -6.46 -0.77 16.80
CA LYS A 5 -5.89 -0.15 15.61
C LYS A 5 -5.48 -1.28 14.66
N GLN A 6 -5.91 -1.20 13.41
CA GLN A 6 -5.61 -2.20 12.39
C GLN A 6 -4.38 -1.79 11.57
N VAL A 7 -3.56 -2.77 11.19
CA VAL A 7 -2.47 -2.57 10.22
C VAL A 7 -3.10 -2.22 8.87
N GLY A 8 -2.69 -1.08 8.30
CA GLY A 8 -3.09 -0.69 6.95
C GLY A 8 -2.36 -1.51 5.89
N ILE A 9 -2.97 -1.68 4.71
CA ILE A 9 -2.39 -2.43 3.59
C ILE A 9 -2.28 -1.51 2.38
N VAL A 10 -1.09 -1.45 1.80
CA VAL A 10 -0.85 -0.80 0.50
C VAL A 10 -0.45 -1.85 -0.52
N LEU A 11 -1.19 -1.89 -1.62
CA LEU A 11 -0.93 -2.75 -2.78
C LEU A 11 -0.22 -1.95 -3.86
N VAL A 12 1.07 -2.21 -4.04
CA VAL A 12 1.93 -1.51 -4.98
C VAL A 12 2.09 -2.31 -6.27
N SER A 13 1.80 -1.70 -7.42
CA SER A 13 2.05 -2.33 -8.71
C SER A 13 2.55 -1.34 -9.76
N HIS A 14 3.26 -1.84 -10.77
CA HIS A 14 3.52 -1.09 -12.00
C HIS A 14 2.23 -0.68 -12.72
N SER A 15 1.11 -1.37 -12.48
CA SER A 15 -0.18 -1.10 -13.11
C SER A 15 -1.19 -0.63 -12.07
N GLY A 16 -1.64 0.61 -12.19
CA GLY A 16 -2.74 1.16 -11.38
C GLY A 16 -3.99 0.28 -11.42
N PRO A 17 -4.50 -0.10 -12.61
CA PRO A 17 -5.67 -0.98 -12.73
C PRO A 17 -5.52 -2.33 -12.03
N VAL A 18 -4.32 -2.92 -11.99
CA VAL A 18 -4.07 -4.19 -11.29
C VAL A 18 -4.12 -3.97 -9.78
N ALA A 19 -3.44 -2.95 -9.26
CA ALA A 19 -3.47 -2.63 -7.83
C ALA A 19 -4.91 -2.37 -7.35
N GLU A 20 -5.69 -1.61 -8.12
CA GLU A 20 -7.10 -1.33 -7.84
C GLU A 20 -7.96 -2.60 -7.87
N ALA A 21 -7.77 -3.46 -8.87
CA ALA A 21 -8.53 -4.71 -9.00
C ALA A 21 -8.27 -5.65 -7.81
N VAL A 22 -7.03 -5.75 -7.33
CA VAL A 22 -6.69 -6.56 -6.15
C VAL A 22 -7.30 -5.97 -4.88
N ALA A 23 -7.25 -4.64 -4.71
CA ALA A 23 -7.91 -3.97 -3.59
C ALA A 23 -9.43 -4.22 -3.58
N ALA A 24 -10.07 -4.12 -4.75
CA ALA A 24 -11.49 -4.37 -4.92
C ALA A 24 -11.85 -5.83 -4.63
N LEU A 25 -11.02 -6.79 -5.10
CA LEU A 25 -11.20 -8.21 -4.80
C LEU A 25 -11.12 -8.48 -3.29
N ALA A 26 -10.11 -7.96 -2.60
CA ALA A 26 -9.94 -8.15 -1.17
C ALA A 26 -11.16 -7.65 -0.37
N ARG A 27 -11.70 -6.47 -0.74
CA ARG A 27 -12.92 -5.92 -0.14
C ARG A 27 -14.16 -6.75 -0.47
N GLY A 28 -14.28 -7.23 -1.71
CA GLY A 28 -15.41 -8.06 -2.15
C GLY A 28 -15.47 -9.42 -1.46
N LEU A 29 -14.32 -10.06 -1.25
CA LEU A 29 -14.22 -11.36 -0.56
C LEU A 29 -14.65 -11.29 0.91
N ALA A 30 -14.55 -10.13 1.54
CA ALA A 30 -15.01 -9.94 2.92
C ALA A 30 -16.55 -9.97 3.06
N ALA A 31 -17.30 -9.97 1.95
CA ALA A 31 -18.75 -10.10 1.92
C ALA A 31 -19.49 -9.14 2.89
N GLY A 32 -19.00 -7.90 3.02
CA GLY A 32 -19.55 -6.89 3.94
C GLY A 32 -19.02 -6.96 5.38
N GLY A 33 -18.11 -7.89 5.69
CA GLY A 33 -17.35 -7.91 6.93
C GLY A 33 -16.27 -6.83 6.99
N ALA A 34 -15.76 -6.58 8.19
CA ALA A 34 -14.65 -5.65 8.38
C ALA A 34 -13.37 -6.21 7.73
N THR A 35 -12.68 -5.36 6.97
CA THR A 35 -11.33 -5.63 6.46
C THR A 35 -10.35 -4.68 7.12
N ALA A 36 -9.07 -5.02 7.10
CA ALA A 36 -8.04 -4.02 7.32
C ALA A 36 -8.19 -2.89 6.27
N PRO A 37 -7.85 -1.63 6.58
CA PRO A 37 -7.81 -0.57 5.58
C PRO A 37 -6.88 -0.96 4.42
N VAL A 38 -7.37 -0.91 3.19
CA VAL A 38 -6.59 -1.28 1.99
C VAL A 38 -6.60 -0.11 1.01
N ALA A 39 -5.42 0.26 0.49
CA ALA A 39 -5.25 1.22 -0.60
C ALA A 39 -4.42 0.62 -1.73
N ALA A 40 -4.69 1.08 -2.95
CA ALA A 40 -3.94 0.73 -4.14
C ALA A 40 -3.00 1.89 -4.48
N ALA A 41 -1.77 1.57 -4.86
CA ALA A 41 -0.80 2.50 -5.41
C ALA A 41 -0.17 1.88 -6.64
N GLY A 42 -0.51 2.35 -7.83
CA GLY A 42 0.14 1.78 -9.01
C GLY A 42 0.15 2.69 -10.22
N GLY A 43 1.11 2.40 -11.10
CA GLY A 43 1.38 3.23 -12.25
C GLY A 43 2.10 4.52 -11.91
N THR A 44 2.15 5.37 -12.92
CA THR A 44 2.65 6.75 -12.81
C THR A 44 1.48 7.70 -12.53
N PRO A 45 1.75 8.94 -12.07
CA PRO A 45 0.71 9.96 -11.91
C PRO A 45 -0.05 10.29 -13.22
N ALA A 46 0.53 9.96 -14.38
CA ALA A 46 -0.09 10.11 -15.70
C ALA A 46 -0.95 8.90 -16.12
N GLY A 47 -1.09 7.86 -15.29
CA GLY A 47 -1.94 6.69 -15.56
C GLY A 47 -1.29 5.58 -16.41
N GLY A 48 0.01 5.69 -16.73
CA GLY A 48 0.77 4.66 -17.44
C GLY A 48 1.46 3.66 -16.51
N LEU A 49 2.10 2.63 -17.07
CA LEU A 49 2.89 1.67 -16.30
C LEU A 49 4.10 2.34 -15.64
N GLY A 50 4.34 2.06 -14.37
CA GLY A 50 5.46 2.57 -13.60
C GLY A 50 5.19 2.58 -12.10
N THR A 51 6.10 3.19 -11.33
CA THR A 51 6.00 3.28 -9.87
C THR A 51 6.20 4.73 -9.47
N SER A 52 5.38 5.23 -8.55
CA SER A 52 5.50 6.58 -7.98
C SER A 52 5.57 6.50 -6.46
N ALA A 53 6.64 7.05 -5.90
CA ALA A 53 6.82 7.15 -4.46
C ALA A 53 5.70 8.00 -3.84
N GLU A 54 5.27 9.06 -4.54
CA GLU A 54 4.20 9.94 -4.10
C GLU A 54 2.85 9.21 -3.95
N LEU A 55 2.49 8.37 -4.94
CA LEU A 55 1.27 7.55 -4.87
C LEU A 55 1.35 6.52 -3.74
N ILE A 56 2.51 5.93 -3.50
CA ILE A 56 2.72 4.95 -2.41
C ILE A 56 2.61 5.65 -1.06
N ALA A 57 3.26 6.80 -0.89
CA ALA A 57 3.23 7.57 0.35
C ALA A 57 1.82 8.05 0.68
N GLU A 58 1.06 8.50 -0.33
CA GLU A 58 -0.34 8.91 -0.16
C GLU A 58 -1.24 7.74 0.22
N ALA A 59 -1.10 6.61 -0.47
CA ALA A 59 -1.82 5.39 -0.12
C ALA A 59 -1.52 4.95 1.31
N ALA A 60 -0.24 4.96 1.72
CA ALA A 60 0.18 4.59 3.08
C ALA A 60 -0.42 5.51 4.14
N ARG A 61 -0.38 6.83 3.94
CA ARG A 61 -1.04 7.79 4.85
C ARG A 61 -2.55 7.57 4.95
N SER A 62 -3.21 7.24 3.83
CA SER A 62 -4.66 7.02 3.82
C SER A 62 -5.13 5.79 4.62
N VAL A 63 -4.24 4.82 4.84
CA VAL A 63 -4.55 3.56 5.55
C VAL A 63 -3.92 3.46 6.93
N ASP A 64 -3.10 4.43 7.32
CA ASP A 64 -2.45 4.41 8.63
C ASP A 64 -3.41 4.78 9.75
N ALA A 65 -3.72 3.80 10.60
CA ALA A 65 -4.48 3.96 11.83
C ALA A 65 -3.59 3.99 13.09
N GLY A 66 -2.26 4.08 12.92
CA GLY A 66 -1.27 4.08 13.98
C GLY A 66 -0.92 2.69 14.53
N ALA A 67 -1.20 1.63 13.76
CA ALA A 67 -0.71 0.26 14.01
C ALA A 67 0.36 -0.18 12.98
N GLY A 68 0.79 0.72 12.10
CA GLY A 68 1.73 0.45 11.01
C GLY A 68 1.03 0.08 9.69
N VAL A 69 1.85 -0.05 8.64
CA VAL A 69 1.40 -0.30 7.27
C VAL A 69 2.18 -1.46 6.65
N ALA A 70 1.48 -2.46 6.14
CA ALA A 70 2.06 -3.52 5.33
C ALA A 70 2.05 -3.10 3.85
N VAL A 71 3.22 -3.04 3.22
CA VAL A 71 3.38 -2.70 1.80
C VAL A 71 3.65 -3.97 1.03
N LEU A 72 2.70 -4.40 0.20
CA LEU A 72 2.85 -5.53 -0.71
C LEU A 72 3.15 -4.99 -2.10
N VAL A 73 4.19 -5.51 -2.73
CA VAL A 73 4.69 -4.98 -3.99
C VAL A 73 4.72 -6.10 -5.02
N ASP A 74 4.43 -5.78 -6.28
CA ASP A 74 4.45 -6.76 -7.35
C ASP A 74 5.86 -7.33 -7.60
N LEU A 75 6.68 -6.68 -8.42
CA LEU A 75 7.96 -7.21 -8.90
C LEU A 75 8.93 -6.06 -9.19
N GLY A 76 10.21 -6.39 -9.39
CA GLY A 76 11.16 -5.49 -10.04
C GLY A 76 11.41 -4.15 -9.32
N SER A 77 11.43 -3.06 -10.09
CA SER A 77 11.81 -1.72 -9.59
C SER A 77 10.90 -1.19 -8.50
N ALA A 78 9.63 -1.61 -8.45
CA ALA A 78 8.72 -1.18 -7.39
C ALA A 78 9.22 -1.60 -6.00
N VAL A 79 9.83 -2.78 -5.88
CA VAL A 79 10.42 -3.26 -4.62
C VAL A 79 11.58 -2.37 -4.19
N LEU A 80 12.44 -1.98 -5.14
CA LEU A 80 13.58 -1.10 -4.85
C LEU A 80 13.12 0.30 -4.43
N THR A 81 12.06 0.83 -5.07
CA THR A 81 11.45 2.10 -4.67
C THR A 81 10.98 2.03 -3.22
N VAL A 82 10.20 1.01 -2.85
CA VAL A 82 9.70 0.88 -1.47
C VAL A 82 10.85 0.69 -0.46
N LYS A 83 11.90 -0.06 -0.82
CA LYS A 83 13.10 -0.20 0.03
C LYS A 83 13.82 1.12 0.25
N ALA A 84 13.93 1.96 -0.78
CA ALA A 84 14.52 3.29 -0.67
C ALA A 84 13.69 4.17 0.28
N MET A 85 12.37 4.24 0.08
CA MET A 85 11.46 5.00 0.95
C MET A 85 11.55 4.57 2.42
N LEU A 86 11.63 3.26 2.69
CA LEU A 86 11.78 2.72 4.04
C LEU A 86 13.15 3.05 4.66
N ALA A 87 14.20 3.15 3.84
CA ALA A 87 15.55 3.48 4.31
C ALA A 87 15.71 4.98 4.61
N GLU A 88 15.06 5.84 3.83
CA GLU A 88 15.00 7.29 4.04
C GLU A 88 14.19 7.64 5.29
N GLY A 89 13.03 6.99 5.46
CA GLY A 89 12.30 6.95 6.73
C GLY A 89 11.42 8.17 7.04
N ASP A 90 11.20 9.07 6.09
CA ASP A 90 10.37 10.27 6.23
C ASP A 90 9.12 10.30 5.34
N GLU A 91 9.05 9.45 4.31
CA GLU A 91 7.91 9.40 3.38
C GLU A 91 6.78 8.46 3.81
N LEU A 92 7.12 7.40 4.56
CA LEU A 92 6.17 6.36 4.99
C LEU A 92 5.83 6.47 6.48
N PRO A 93 4.60 6.09 6.89
CA PRO A 93 4.22 6.09 8.30
C PRO A 93 5.13 5.22 9.18
N ASP A 94 5.24 5.60 10.46
CA ASP A 94 5.96 4.82 11.45
C ASP A 94 5.45 3.37 11.50
N GLY A 95 6.38 2.42 11.51
CA GLY A 95 6.03 0.99 11.51
C GLY A 95 5.61 0.45 10.14
N ALA A 96 5.74 1.22 9.05
CA ALA A 96 5.65 0.67 7.70
C ALA A 96 6.67 -0.46 7.48
N ARG A 97 6.24 -1.52 6.80
CA ARG A 97 7.05 -2.70 6.48
C ARG A 97 6.75 -3.18 5.07
N LEU A 98 7.81 -3.41 4.30
CA LEU A 98 7.74 -4.18 3.07
C LEU A 98 7.52 -5.67 3.40
N VAL A 99 6.66 -6.33 2.63
CA VAL A 99 6.41 -7.78 2.73
C VAL A 99 7.17 -8.48 1.59
N ASP A 100 8.44 -8.84 1.79
CA ASP A 100 9.36 -9.36 0.76
C ASP A 100 10.14 -10.62 1.15
N ALA A 101 9.49 -11.55 1.88
CA ALA A 101 10.03 -12.80 2.45
C ALA A 101 11.22 -13.45 1.71
#